data_AF-A0A7V7D2Q8-F1
#
_entry.id   AF-A0A7V7D2Q8-F1
#
_cell.length_a   1.000
_cell.length_b   1.000
_cell.length_c   1.000
_cell.angle_alpha   90.00
_cell.angle_beta   90.00
_cell.angle_gamma   90.00
#
_symmetry.space_group_name_H-M   'P 1'
#
loop_
_entity.id
_entity.type
_entity.pdbx_description
1 polymer ?
#
loop_
_entity_poly.entity_id
_entity_poly.type
_entity_poly.pdbx_seq_one_letter_code
_entity_poly.pdbx_strand_id
1 'polypeptide(L)' 'LGMEGEQEGKWVLLDYDDVVIHIFYQPVREFYNLEGLWAEATEVSL' A
#
# COMPACT_ATOMS: atom_id res chain seq x y z
N LEU A 1 3.83 -7.22 13.26
CA LEU A 1 3.06 -5.95 13.45
C LEU A 1 3.98 -4.74 13.43
N GLY A 2 3.87 -3.88 12.41
CA GLY A 2 4.71 -2.68 12.25
C GLY A 2 4.03 -1.56 11.47
N MET A 3 4.51 -0.32 11.65
CA MET A 3 4.09 0.87 10.91
C MET A 3 5.32 1.68 10.49
N GLU A 4 5.38 2.06 9.21
CA GLU A 4 6.48 2.83 8.63
C GLU A 4 5.96 3.98 7.76
N GLY A 5 6.75 5.05 7.63
CA GLY A 5 6.46 6.18 6.71
C GLY A 5 5.41 7.19 7.19
N GLU A 6 4.88 7.03 8.41
CA GLU A 6 3.86 7.92 8.99
C GLU A 6 4.37 9.38 9.09
N GLN A 7 5.61 9.58 9.54
CA GLN A 7 6.17 10.92 9.74
C GLN A 7 6.36 11.67 8.42
N GLU A 8 6.70 10.98 7.34
CA GLU A 8 6.84 11.56 6.01
C GLU A 8 5.48 11.86 5.37
N GLY A 9 4.43 11.10 5.72
CA GLY A 9 3.05 11.33 5.31
C GLY A 9 2.75 11.12 3.81
N LYS A 10 3.70 10.54 3.07
CA LYS A 10 3.57 10.32 1.61
C LYS A 10 3.18 8.90 1.23
N TRP A 11 3.70 7.93 1.98
CA TRP A 11 3.37 6.51 1.87
C TRP A 11 3.55 5.91 3.25
N VAL A 12 2.45 5.43 3.84
CA VAL A 12 2.45 4.70 5.10
C VAL A 12 2.24 3.22 4.80
N LEU A 13 3.08 2.37 5.39
CA LEU A 13 2.95 0.91 5.32
C LEU A 13 2.54 0.39 6.70
N LEU A 14 1.49 -0.43 6.73
CA LEU A 14 1.08 -1.17 7.92
C LEU A 14 1.23 -2.67 7.66
N ASP A 15 2.02 -3.34 8.48
CA ASP A 15 2.29 -4.77 8.37
C ASP A 15 1.60 -5.54 9.50
N TYR A 16 0.66 -6.42 9.13
CA TYR A 16 -0.10 -7.29 10.03
C TYR A 16 0.17 -8.79 9.82
N ASP A 17 1.36 -9.15 9.35
CA ASP A 17 1.80 -10.51 9.03
C ASP A 17 1.04 -11.15 7.85
N ASP A 18 -0.28 -11.33 7.95
CA ASP A 18 -1.12 -11.92 6.90
C ASP A 18 -1.63 -10.88 5.88
N VAL A 19 -1.69 -9.60 6.29
CA VAL A 19 -2.19 -8.49 5.48
C VAL A 19 -1.25 -7.30 5.59
N VAL A 20 -0.92 -6.68 4.43
CA VAL A 20 -0.16 -5.43 4.36
C VAL A 20 -1.03 -4.33 3.77
N ILE A 21 -1.17 -3.21 4.49
CA ILE A 21 -1.98 -2.06 4.07
C ILE A 21 -1.06 -0.95 3.60
N HIS A 22 -1.35 -0.40 2.42
CA HIS A 22 -0.62 0.71 1.84
C HIS A 22 -1.53 1.94 1.79
N ILE A 23 -1.13 3.02 2.49
CA ILE A 23 -1.85 4.31 2.48
C ILE A 23 -0.96 5.31 1.75
N PHE A 24 -1.46 5.87 0.64
CA PHE A 24 -0.68 6.74 -0.23
C PHE A 24 -1.25 8.16 -0.30
N TYR A 25 -0.35 9.14 -0.37
CA TYR A 25 -0.65 10.41 -1.03
C TYR A 25 -0.77 10.18 -2.54
N GLN A 26 -1.82 10.72 -3.17
CA GLN A 26 -2.24 10.29 -4.51
C GLN A 26 -1.14 10.36 -5.61
N PRO A 27 -0.35 11.45 -5.76
CA PRO A 27 0.75 11.47 -6.73
C PRO A 27 1.80 10.37 -6.52
N VAL A 28 2.00 9.93 -5.29
CA VAL A 28 2.95 8.87 -4.95
C VAL A 28 2.39 7.50 -5.32
N ARG A 29 1.07 7.30 -5.14
CA ARG A 29 0.37 6.08 -5.61
C ARG A 29 0.53 5.88 -7.11
N GLU A 30 0.29 6.95 -7.88
CA GLU A 30 0.38 6.93 -9.34
C GLU A 30 1.82 6.63 -9.82
N PHE A 31 2.83 7.16 -9.11
CA PHE A 31 4.24 6.90 -9.42
C PHE A 31 4.63 5.43 -9.20
N TYR A 32 4.23 4.84 -8.07
CA TYR A 32 4.61 3.46 -7.74
C TYR A 32 3.72 2.40 -8.40
N ASN A 33 2.47 2.72 -8.72
CA ASN A 33 1.53 1.87 -9.47
C ASN A 33 1.50 0.41 -8.97
N LEU A 34 1.23 0.22 -7.68
CA LEU A 34 1.16 -1.11 -7.10
C LEU A 34 0.02 -1.95 -7.71
N GLU A 35 -1.03 -1.31 -8.20
CA GLU A 35 -2.10 -1.94 -8.97
C GLU A 35 -1.56 -2.64 -10.21
N GLY A 36 -0.60 -2.02 -10.90
CA GLY A 36 0.09 -2.63 -12.03
C GLY A 36 0.96 -3.81 -11.60
N LEU A 37 1.64 -3.70 -10.45
CA LEU A 37 2.46 -4.78 -9.90
C LEU A 37 1.61 -6.02 -9.55
N TRP A 38 0.42 -5.80 -8.99
CA TRP A 38 -0.49 -6.85 -8.53
C TRP A 38 -1.62 -7.16 -9.52
N ALA A 39 -1.46 -6.77 -10.79
CA ALA A 39 -2.54 -6.85 -11.79
C ALA A 39 -3.07 -8.29 -12.03
N GLU A 40 -2.27 -9.31 -11.76
CA GLU A 40 -2.66 -10.72 -11.90
C GLU A 40 -3.21 -11.34 -10.60
N ALA A 41 -3.20 -10.59 -9.49
CA ALA A 41 -3.75 -11.07 -8.23
C ALA A 41 -5.29 -11.08 -8.29
N THR A 42 -5.89 -12.05 -7.60
CA THR A 42 -7.36 -12.10 -7.47
C THR A 42 -7.84 -10.97 -6.57
N GLU A 43 -8.72 -10.13 -7.07
CA GLU A 43 -9.37 -9.09 -6.27
C GLU A 43 -10.32 -9.74 -5.26
N VAL A 44 -10.16 -9.37 -3.98
CA VAL A 44 -11.04 -9.82 -2.91
C VAL A 44 -12.17 -8.80 -2.76
N SER A 45 -13.41 -9.23 -2.99
CA SER A 45 -14.58 -8.39 -2.75
C SER A 45 -14.78 -8.16 -1.24
N LEU A 46 -14.97 -6.90 -0.86
CA LEU A 46 -15.29 -6.47 0.51
C LEU A 46 -16.80 -6.33 0.74
#